data_AF-A0A2J4G602-F1
#
_entry.id   AF-A0A2J4G602-F1
#
_cell.length_a   1.000
_cell.length_b   1.000
_cell.length_c   1.000
_cell.angle_alpha   90.00
_cell.angle_beta   90.00
_cell.angle_gamma   90.00
#
_symmetry.space_group_name_H-M   'P 1'
#
loop_
_entity.id
_entity.type
_entity.pdbx_description
1 polymer ?
#
loop_
_entity_poly.entity_id
_entity_poly.type
_entity_poly.pdbx_seq_one_letter_code
_entity_poly.pdbx_strand_id
1 'polypeptide(L)'
;MLPPLSSPNGEFIRKLLADIEKSMNIVLEVCSKPYEALSRAERSEVRYYLVVLAEALTALTYHIARVAFRLEPRTPVQTLRLLADRGLVASDELEDLTRLMRLRNLLVHRYWVIDERGHLRER
;
A
#
# COMPACT_ATOMS: atom_id res chain seq x y z
N MET A 1 12.44 17.89 11.61
CA MET A 1 11.12 18.30 12.15
C MET A 1 10.08 18.00 11.08
N LEU A 2 9.05 17.21 11.38
CA LEU A 2 7.98 16.93 10.40
C LEU A 2 7.20 18.22 10.09
N PRO A 3 6.75 18.44 8.84
CA PRO A 3 6.01 19.64 8.49
C PRO A 3 4.68 19.71 9.24
N PRO A 4 4.18 20.91 9.58
CA PRO A 4 2.89 21.07 10.25
C PRO A 4 1.76 20.54 9.38
N LEU A 5 0.77 19.90 10.02
CA LEU A 5 -0.36 19.26 9.35
C LEU A 5 -1.19 20.25 8.50
N SER A 6 -1.19 21.55 8.82
CA SER A 6 -1.89 22.58 8.05
C SER A 6 -1.21 22.97 6.72
N SER A 7 -0.04 22.40 6.41
CA SER A 7 0.68 22.62 5.15
C SER A 7 0.18 21.68 4.04
N PRO A 8 0.46 21.97 2.75
CA PRO A 8 0.15 21.06 1.64
C PRO A 8 0.70 19.64 1.85
N ASN A 9 1.86 19.50 2.51
CA ASN A 9 2.41 18.21 2.90
C ASN A 9 1.55 17.49 3.93
N GLY A 10 1.02 18.23 4.90
CA GLY A 10 0.15 17.69 5.93
C GLY A 10 -1.22 17.27 5.40
N GLU A 11 -1.78 17.98 4.43
CA GLU A 11 -3.01 17.58 3.73
C GLU A 11 -2.81 16.32 2.90
N PHE A 12 -1.70 16.23 2.18
CA PHE A 12 -1.31 15.03 1.45
C PHE A 12 -1.19 13.80 2.37
N ILE A 13 -0.51 13.95 3.51
CA ILE A 13 -0.40 12.88 4.52
C ILE A 13 -1.80 12.49 5.05
N ARG A 14 -2.66 13.46 5.39
CA ARG A 14 -4.03 13.17 5.85
C ARG A 14 -4.82 12.35 4.84
N LYS A 15 -4.74 12.71 3.57
CA LYS A 15 -5.41 11.96 2.50
C LYS A 15 -4.92 10.51 2.44
N LEU A 16 -3.61 10.31 2.48
CA LEU A 16 -3.02 8.97 2.48
C LEU A 16 -3.45 8.15 3.70
N LEU A 17 -3.47 8.75 4.89
CA LEU A 17 -3.95 8.07 6.10
C LEU A 17 -5.42 7.66 5.99
N ALA A 18 -6.27 8.54 5.45
CA ALA A 18 -7.68 8.22 5.22
C ALA A 18 -7.85 7.07 4.19
N ASP A 19 -7.05 7.07 3.12
CA ASP A 19 -7.06 5.99 2.12
C ASP A 19 -6.58 4.65 2.72
N ILE A 20 -5.56 4.69 3.58
CA ILE A 20 -5.05 3.53 4.33
C ILE A 20 -6.13 2.98 5.26
N GLU A 21 -6.70 3.82 6.13
CA GLU A 21 -7.74 3.43 7.08
C GLU A 21 -8.97 2.84 6.38
N LYS A 22 -9.45 3.50 5.33
CA LYS A 22 -10.58 2.99 4.54
C LYS A 22 -10.27 1.62 3.93
N SER A 23 -9.10 1.45 3.33
CA SER A 23 -8.72 0.21 2.67
C SER A 23 -8.57 -0.93 3.68
N MET A 24 -7.97 -0.66 4.85
CA MET A 24 -7.86 -1.64 5.94
C MET A 24 -9.24 -2.07 6.43
N ASN A 25 -10.15 -1.12 6.69
CA ASN A 25 -11.49 -1.43 7.19
C ASN A 25 -12.25 -2.35 6.25
N ILE A 26 -12.22 -2.08 4.94
CA ILE A 26 -12.91 -2.91 3.94
C ILE A 26 -12.29 -4.30 3.86
N VAL A 27 -10.95 -4.40 3.83
CA VAL A 27 -10.27 -5.71 3.80
C VAL A 27 -10.61 -6.53 5.05
N LEU A 28 -10.56 -5.92 6.23
CA LEU A 28 -10.87 -6.59 7.49
C LEU A 28 -12.33 -7.02 7.58
N GLU A 29 -13.26 -6.17 7.12
CA GLU A 29 -14.69 -6.48 7.08
C GLU A 29 -14.96 -7.70 6.19
N VAL A 30 -14.44 -7.72 4.96
CA VAL A 30 -14.65 -8.85 4.05
C VAL A 30 -13.95 -10.12 4.56
N CYS A 31 -12.73 -9.99 5.08
CA CYS A 31 -11.96 -11.12 5.62
C CYS A 31 -12.46 -11.63 6.99
N SER A 32 -13.50 -11.03 7.57
CA SER A 32 -14.18 -11.58 8.76
C SER A 32 -14.91 -12.90 8.48
N LYS A 33 -15.13 -13.21 7.20
CA LYS A 33 -15.72 -14.47 6.72
C LYS A 33 -14.62 -15.45 6.27
N PRO A 34 -14.84 -16.77 6.37
CA PRO A 34 -13.95 -17.76 5.76
C PRO A 34 -13.80 -17.53 4.25
N TYR A 35 -12.60 -17.80 3.71
CA TYR A 35 -12.29 -17.55 2.30
C TYR A 35 -13.24 -18.27 1.33
N GLU A 36 -13.66 -19.48 1.69
CA GLU A 36 -14.57 -20.33 0.92
C GLU A 36 -15.97 -19.73 0.82
N ALA A 37 -16.36 -18.90 1.79
CA ALA A 37 -17.65 -18.22 1.83
C ALA A 37 -17.66 -16.90 1.05
N LEU A 38 -16.50 -16.41 0.59
CA LEU A 38 -16.41 -15.16 -0.17
C LEU A 38 -16.89 -15.35 -1.60
N SER A 39 -17.80 -14.49 -2.03
CA SER A 39 -18.19 -14.37 -3.43
C SER A 39 -17.00 -13.95 -4.30
N ARG A 40 -17.13 -14.14 -5.62
CA ARG A 40 -16.12 -13.64 -6.57
C ARG A 40 -15.94 -12.12 -6.44
N ALA A 41 -17.03 -11.38 -6.25
CA ALA A 41 -17.01 -9.93 -6.10
C ALA A 41 -16.22 -9.49 -4.86
N GLU A 42 -16.51 -10.08 -3.70
CA GLU A 42 -15.78 -9.83 -2.45
C GLU A 42 -14.28 -10.17 -2.58
N ARG A 43 -13.95 -11.28 -3.24
CA ARG A 43 -12.55 -11.62 -3.52
C ARG A 43 -11.87 -10.59 -4.42
N SER A 44 -12.57 -10.07 -5.43
CA SER A 44 -12.06 -9.00 -6.30
C SER A 44 -11.89 -7.68 -5.54
N GLU A 45 -12.83 -7.36 -4.64
CA GLU A 45 -12.77 -6.17 -3.78
C GLU A 45 -11.58 -6.21 -2.83
N VAL A 46 -11.37 -7.32 -2.12
CA VAL A 46 -10.19 -7.48 -1.24
C VAL A 46 -8.90 -7.30 -2.02
N ARG A 47 -8.77 -7.94 -3.19
CA ARG A 47 -7.58 -7.79 -4.03
C ARG A 47 -7.36 -6.35 -4.45
N TYR A 48 -8.42 -5.62 -4.82
CA TYR A 48 -8.36 -4.21 -5.17
C TYR A 48 -7.88 -3.35 -3.99
N TYR A 49 -8.51 -3.50 -2.82
CA TYR A 49 -8.16 -2.68 -1.66
C TYR A 49 -6.78 -3.02 -1.07
N LEU A 50 -6.28 -4.24 -1.21
CA LEU A 50 -4.89 -4.58 -0.89
C LEU A 50 -3.89 -3.82 -1.78
N VAL A 51 -4.20 -3.63 -3.07
CA VAL A 51 -3.38 -2.82 -3.97
C VAL A 51 -3.44 -1.34 -3.57
N VAL A 52 -4.64 -0.80 -3.32
CA VAL A 52 -4.83 0.60 -2.89
C VAL A 52 -4.08 0.88 -1.59
N LEU A 53 -4.21 -0.01 -0.59
CA LEU A 53 -3.50 0.07 0.68
C LEU A 53 -1.98 0.13 0.47
N ALA A 54 -1.43 -0.77 -0.34
CA ALA A 54 0.00 -0.83 -0.60
C ALA A 54 0.52 0.41 -1.36
N GLU A 55 -0.26 0.97 -2.28
CA GLU A 55 0.10 2.21 -2.99
C GLU A 55 0.07 3.43 -2.05
N ALA A 56 -0.94 3.53 -1.19
CA ALA A 56 -1.02 4.62 -0.21
C ALA A 56 0.15 4.58 0.79
N LEU A 57 0.49 3.38 1.29
CA LEU A 57 1.68 3.18 2.14
C LEU A 57 2.99 3.47 1.39
N THR A 58 3.09 3.09 0.11
CA THR A 58 4.24 3.45 -0.73
C THR A 58 4.38 4.96 -0.82
N ALA A 59 3.31 5.67 -1.19
CA ALA A 59 3.32 7.12 -1.30
C ALA A 59 3.69 7.80 0.03
N LEU A 60 3.16 7.31 1.15
CA LEU A 60 3.44 7.84 2.49
C LEU A 60 4.91 7.68 2.85
N THR A 61 5.45 6.47 2.71
CA THR A 61 6.85 6.16 3.07
C THR A 61 7.83 6.93 2.20
N TYR A 62 7.56 7.07 0.89
CA TYR A 62 8.37 7.92 0.00
C TYR A 62 8.32 9.39 0.39
N HIS A 63 7.13 9.90 0.73
CA HIS A 63 6.97 11.28 1.16
C HIS A 63 7.77 11.55 2.43
N ILE A 64 7.65 10.68 3.44
CA ILE A 64 8.41 10.79 4.70
C ILE A 64 9.92 10.74 4.41
N ALA A 65 10.39 9.76 3.63
CA ALA A 65 11.81 9.62 3.31
C ALA A 65 12.40 10.88 2.63
N ARG A 66 11.67 11.46 1.67
CA ARG A 66 12.12 12.63 0.90
C ARG A 66 12.02 13.92 1.69
N VAL A 67 10.90 14.13 2.37
CA VAL A 67 10.58 15.41 3.04
C VAL A 67 11.23 15.49 4.42
N ALA A 68 11.13 14.44 5.22
CA ALA A 68 11.64 14.44 6.60
C ALA A 68 13.14 14.11 6.67
N PHE A 69 13.63 13.24 5.78
CA PHE A 69 15.00 12.72 5.85
C PHE A 69 15.89 13.07 4.66
N ARG A 70 15.38 13.78 3.65
CA ARG A 70 16.12 14.16 2.43
C ARG A 70 16.75 12.95 1.71
N LEU A 71 16.08 11.80 1.75
CA LEU A 71 16.54 10.58 1.09
C LEU A 71 15.96 10.45 -0.31
N GLU A 72 16.69 9.78 -1.19
CA GLU A 72 16.27 9.49 -2.57
C GLU A 72 16.15 7.97 -2.82
N PRO A 73 15.16 7.30 -2.22
CA PRO A 73 14.97 5.88 -2.41
C PRO A 73 14.49 5.56 -3.82
N ARG A 74 14.88 4.38 -4.33
CA ARG A 74 14.55 3.90 -5.67
C ARG A 74 13.44 2.86 -5.70
N THR A 75 13.22 2.13 -4.60
CA THR A 75 12.17 1.10 -4.52
C THR A 75 11.41 1.18 -3.19
N PRO A 76 10.13 0.76 -3.13
CA PRO A 76 9.36 0.77 -1.89
C PRO A 76 10.01 0.00 -0.74
N VAL A 77 10.57 -1.19 -1.02
CA VAL A 77 11.25 -2.00 -0.01
C VAL A 77 12.53 -1.33 0.48
N GLN A 78 13.27 -0.67 -0.41
CA GLN A 78 14.43 0.13 0.00
C GLN A 78 14.00 1.33 0.86
N THR A 79 12.92 2.01 0.51
CA THR A 79 12.35 3.11 1.30
C THR A 79 12.06 2.65 2.74
N LEU A 80 11.36 1.52 2.89
CA LEU A 80 11.03 0.96 4.21
C LEU A 80 12.28 0.65 5.04
N ARG A 81 13.31 0.04 4.43
CA ARG A 81 14.59 -0.23 5.10
C ARG A 81 15.27 1.04 5.59
N LEU A 82 15.33 2.06 4.72
CA LEU A 82 15.92 3.35 5.09
C LEU A 82 15.15 4.05 6.22
N LEU A 83 13.84 3.88 6.30
CA LEU A 83 13.02 4.42 7.40
C LEU A 83 13.20 3.61 8.70
N ALA A 84 13.35 2.29 8.60
CA ALA A 84 13.68 1.43 9.73
C ALA A 84 15.06 1.75 10.32
N ASP A 85 16.07 1.99 9.47
CA ASP A 85 17.41 2.44 9.88
C ASP A 85 17.38 3.79 10.63
N ARG A 86 16.30 4.56 10.50
CA ARG A 86 16.05 5.83 11.20
C ARG A 86 15.12 5.69 12.41
N GLY A 87 14.75 4.46 12.78
CA GLY A 87 13.91 4.16 13.93
C GLY A 87 12.43 4.51 13.75
N LEU A 88 11.96 4.74 12.51
CA LEU A 88 10.55 5.03 12.24
C LEU A 88 9.68 3.81 11.95
N VAL A 89 10.30 2.68 11.65
CA VAL A 89 9.61 1.41 11.36
C VAL A 89 10.30 0.34 12.19
N ALA A 90 9.52 -0.38 12.99
CA ALA A 90 10.03 -1.50 13.78
C ALA A 90 10.37 -2.70 12.87
N SER A 91 11.15 -3.65 13.39
CA SER A 91 11.67 -4.76 12.56
C SER A 91 10.57 -5.72 12.09
N ASP A 92 9.57 -5.96 12.92
CA ASP A 92 8.35 -6.72 12.61
C ASP A 92 7.48 -5.99 11.58
N GLU A 93 7.24 -4.69 11.77
CA GLU A 93 6.52 -3.85 10.82
C GLU A 93 7.21 -3.83 9.45
N LEU A 94 8.54 -3.75 9.42
CA LEU A 94 9.34 -3.77 8.18
C LEU A 94 9.11 -5.06 7.40
N GLU A 95 9.04 -6.20 8.09
CA GLU A 95 8.82 -7.49 7.47
C GLU A 95 7.42 -7.57 6.84
N ASP A 96 6.39 -7.20 7.59
CA ASP A 96 5.00 -7.25 7.12
C ASP A 96 4.73 -6.24 6.00
N LEU A 97 5.22 -5.02 6.12
CA LEU A 97 5.14 -4.01 5.06
C LEU A 97 5.88 -4.48 3.80
N THR A 98 7.04 -5.12 3.94
CA THR A 98 7.77 -5.69 2.80
C THR A 98 6.98 -6.78 2.10
N ARG A 99 6.33 -7.68 2.86
CA ARG A 99 5.44 -8.71 2.30
C ARG A 99 4.27 -8.09 1.56
N LEU A 100 3.65 -7.05 2.12
CA LEU A 100 2.55 -6.32 1.48
C LEU A 100 2.98 -5.63 0.18
N MET A 101 4.15 -4.98 0.15
CA MET A 101 4.69 -4.37 -1.07
C MET A 101 4.94 -5.40 -2.17
N ARG A 102 5.41 -6.60 -1.82
CA ARG A 102 5.60 -7.70 -2.77
C ARG A 102 4.28 -8.30 -3.23
N LEU A 103 3.30 -8.44 -2.33
CA LEU A 103 1.95 -8.89 -2.67
C LEU A 103 1.31 -7.96 -3.69
N ARG A 104 1.45 -6.63 -3.52
CA ARG A 104 0.98 -5.65 -4.52
C ARG A 104 1.53 -5.96 -5.91
N ASN A 105 2.82 -6.27 -6.05
CA ASN A 105 3.40 -6.60 -7.35
C ASN A 105 2.75 -7.85 -7.94
N LEU A 106 2.57 -8.90 -7.13
CA LEU A 106 1.91 -10.13 -7.58
C LEU A 106 0.45 -9.88 -8.00
N LEU A 107 -0.28 -9.05 -7.26
CA LEU A 107 -1.66 -8.70 -7.58
C LEU A 107 -1.71 -7.89 -8.88
N VAL A 108 -0.97 -6.79 -8.98
CA VAL A 108 -0.96 -5.90 -10.16
C VAL A 108 -0.52 -6.64 -11.43
N HIS A 109 0.54 -7.46 -11.35
CA HIS A 109 0.99 -8.25 -12.50
C HIS A 109 0.00 -9.34 -12.90
N ARG A 110 -0.83 -9.85 -11.97
CA ARG A 110 -1.93 -10.78 -12.30
C ARG A 110 -3.19 -10.07 -12.81
N TYR A 111 -3.39 -8.79 -12.51
CA TYR A 111 -4.46 -7.96 -13.08
C TYR A 111 -4.22 -7.67 -14.56
N TRP A 112 -2.96 -7.60 -15.00
CA TRP A 112 -2.60 -7.34 -16.39
C TRP A 112 -2.18 -8.63 -17.13
N VAL A 113 -3.16 -9.42 -17.55
CA VAL A 113 -3.02 -10.14 -18.82
C VAL A 113 -3.60 -9.22 -19.89
N ILE A 114 -2.76 -8.35 -20.45
CA ILE A 114 -3.08 -7.66 -21.70
C ILE A 114 -2.99 -8.71 -22.78
N ASP A 115 -4.12 -9.20 -23.28
CA ASP A 115 -4.15 -9.74 -24.64
C ASP A 115 -3.57 -8.63 -25.55
N GLU A 116 -2.74 -8.97 -26.53
CA GLU A 116 -2.10 -8.06 -27.51
C GLU A 116 -3.10 -7.09 -28.20
N ARG A 117 -4.41 -7.26 -27.95
CA ARG A 117 -5.54 -6.46 -28.41
C ARG A 117 -6.22 -5.57 -27.35
N GLY A 118 -5.67 -5.46 -26.13
CA GLY A 118 -6.15 -4.51 -25.11
C GLY A 118 -7.43 -4.91 -24.37
N HIS A 119 -7.82 -6.18 -24.38
CA HIS A 119 -9.02 -6.64 -23.68
C HIS A 119 -8.70 -7.16 -22.26
N LEU A 120 -9.41 -6.63 -21.26
CA LEU A 120 -9.34 -7.10 -19.87
C LEU A 120 -10.04 -8.46 -19.75
N ARG A 121 -9.31 -9.49 -19.32
CA ARG A 121 -9.90 -10.77 -18.89
C ARG A 121 -9.49 -11.07 -17.46
N GLU A 122 -10.47 -11.10 -16.56
CA GLU A 122 -10.30 -11.74 -15.25
C GLU A 122 -10.31 -13.26 -15.42
N ARG A 123 -9.42 -13.96 -14.70
CA ARG A 123 -9.54 -15.42 -14.49
C ARG A 123 -10.74 -15.75 -13.62
#